data_AF-A0A9P7AVE8-F1
#
_entry.id   AF-A0A9P7AVE8-F1
#
_cell.length_a   1.000
_cell.length_b   1.000
_cell.length_c   1.000
_cell.angle_alpha   90.00
_cell.angle_beta   90.00
_cell.angle_gamma   90.00
#
_symmetry.space_group_name_H-M   'P 1'
#
loop_
_entity.id
_entity.type
_entity.pdbx_description
1 polymer ?
#
loop_
_entity_poly.entity_id
_entity_poly.type
_entity_poly.pdbx_seq_one_letter_code
_entity_poly.pdbx_strand_id
1 'polypeptide(L)'
;MIHWIRYHAVDRNMQFKAMIEPFFQQFPERRAHATHQILTSRYYRDNDRPELDEHGNWGFYAEGKEKGKLRMVKSKVRDRQTEEGQEIDFPYTLVDKWPRRVLEYQWLSPILEEDRERAKRILAGDDPSDPMGSPRKRASNRCEL
;
A
#
# COMPACT_ATOMS: atom_id res chain seq x y z
N MET A 1 -9.10 -7.41 -6.33
CA MET A 1 -8.02 -7.88 -7.24
C MET A 1 -6.69 -7.19 -6.98
N ILE A 2 -6.54 -5.87 -7.19
CA ILE A 2 -5.24 -5.19 -7.00
C ILE A 2 -4.70 -5.32 -5.57
N HIS A 3 -5.57 -5.25 -4.56
CA HIS A 3 -5.20 -5.47 -3.17
C HIS A 3 -4.70 -6.89 -2.90
N TRP A 4 -5.29 -7.91 -3.54
CA TRP A 4 -4.83 -9.29 -3.45
C TRP A 4 -3.42 -9.43 -4.03
N ILE A 5 -3.19 -8.82 -5.20
CA ILE A 5 -1.89 -8.83 -5.89
C ILE A 5 -0.83 -8.14 -5.00
N ARG A 6 -1.16 -6.96 -4.46
CA ARG A 6 -0.25 -6.22 -3.57
C ARG A 6 0.08 -7.03 -2.32
N TYR A 7 -0.92 -7.57 -1.63
CA TYR A 7 -0.71 -8.38 -0.43
C TYR A 7 0.22 -9.55 -0.69
N HIS A 8 -0.05 -10.33 -1.74
CA HIS A 8 0.77 -11.51 -2.02
C HIS A 8 2.16 -11.14 -2.55
N ALA A 9 2.28 -10.14 -3.42
CA ALA A 9 3.56 -9.78 -4.02
C ALA A 9 4.49 -8.99 -3.08
N VAL A 10 3.93 -8.12 -2.23
CA VAL A 10 4.67 -7.21 -1.36
C VAL A 10 4.69 -7.75 0.07
N ASP A 11 3.52 -7.78 0.73
CA ASP A 11 3.41 -8.16 2.14
C ASP A 11 3.86 -9.62 2.38
N ARG A 12 3.58 -10.52 1.44
CA ARG A 12 3.98 -11.93 1.50
C ARG A 12 5.22 -12.27 0.69
N ASN A 13 5.81 -11.29 0.00
CA ASN A 13 6.99 -11.44 -0.87
C ASN A 13 6.90 -12.63 -1.87
N MET A 14 5.70 -12.89 -2.41
CA MET A 14 5.46 -13.98 -3.36
C MET A 14 5.83 -13.56 -4.78
N GLN A 15 6.51 -14.44 -5.51
CA GLN A 15 6.82 -14.19 -6.91
C GLN A 15 5.55 -14.20 -7.78
N PHE A 16 5.41 -13.24 -8.70
CA PHE A 16 4.25 -13.14 -9.60
C PHE A 16 3.94 -14.43 -10.39
N LYS A 17 4.95 -15.23 -10.73
CA LYS A 17 4.75 -16.53 -11.38
C LYS A 17 4.07 -17.54 -10.45
N ALA A 18 4.47 -17.59 -9.19
CA ALA A 18 3.89 -18.46 -8.17
C ALA A 18 2.47 -18.02 -7.76
N MET A 19 2.13 -16.76 -7.96
CA MET A 19 0.80 -16.21 -7.65
C MET A 19 -0.29 -16.63 -8.63
N ILE A 20 0.04 -17.21 -9.79
CA ILE A 20 -0.95 -17.46 -10.85
C ILE A 20 -2.01 -18.47 -10.43
N GLU A 21 -1.60 -19.62 -9.91
CA GLU A 21 -2.56 -20.66 -9.53
C GLU A 21 -3.43 -20.22 -8.32
N PRO A 22 -2.86 -19.67 -7.23
CA PRO A 22 -3.66 -19.11 -6.13
C PRO A 22 -4.59 -17.97 -6.59
N PHE A 23 -4.17 -17.16 -7.55
CA PHE A 23 -5.00 -16.09 -8.12
C PHE A 23 -6.22 -16.66 -8.83
N PHE A 24 -6.08 -17.76 -9.58
CA PHE A 24 -7.21 -18.42 -10.25
C PHE A 24 -8.15 -19.12 -9.28
N GLN A 25 -7.63 -19.69 -8.20
CA GLN A 25 -8.47 -20.24 -7.15
C GLN A 25 -9.34 -19.13 -6.53
N GLN A 26 -8.74 -17.96 -6.27
CA GLN A 26 -9.45 -16.81 -5.69
C GLN A 26 -10.42 -16.12 -6.65
N PHE A 27 -10.03 -16.00 -7.93
CA PHE A 27 -10.77 -15.28 -8.97
C PHE A 27 -10.94 -16.19 -10.21
N PRO A 28 -11.75 -17.26 -10.10
CA PRO A 28 -11.88 -18.27 -11.16
C PRO A 28 -12.41 -17.68 -12.47
N GLU A 29 -13.22 -16.62 -12.40
CA GLU A 29 -13.77 -15.91 -13.55
C GLU A 29 -12.70 -15.21 -14.41
N ARG A 30 -11.46 -15.09 -13.90
CA ARG A 30 -10.36 -14.40 -14.59
C ARG A 30 -9.37 -15.34 -15.25
N ARG A 31 -9.59 -16.65 -15.17
CA ARG A 31 -8.64 -17.67 -15.65
C ARG A 31 -8.30 -17.55 -17.14
N ALA A 32 -9.29 -17.22 -17.96
CA ALA A 32 -9.11 -17.09 -19.42
C ALA A 32 -8.13 -15.97 -19.84
N HIS A 33 -7.81 -15.03 -18.94
CA HIS A 33 -7.09 -13.81 -19.29
C HIS A 33 -5.97 -13.42 -18.32
N ALA A 34 -5.65 -14.18 -17.29
CA ALA A 34 -4.61 -13.76 -16.34
C ALA A 34 -3.28 -14.50 -16.60
N THR A 35 -2.29 -13.77 -17.13
CA THR A 35 -0.89 -14.17 -17.12
C THR A 35 -0.14 -13.39 -16.03
N HIS A 36 1.07 -13.83 -15.66
CA HIS A 36 1.90 -13.09 -14.71
C HIS A 36 2.18 -11.65 -15.17
N GLN A 37 2.28 -11.43 -16.49
CA GLN A 37 2.44 -10.10 -17.09
C GLN A 37 1.24 -9.18 -16.83
N ILE A 38 0.03 -9.74 -16.73
CA ILE A 38 -1.18 -8.97 -16.45
C ILE A 38 -1.26 -8.62 -14.97
N LEU A 39 -0.83 -9.53 -14.09
CA LEU A 39 -0.70 -9.24 -12.66
C LEU A 39 0.32 -8.12 -12.40
N THR A 40 1.51 -8.21 -13.02
CA THR A 40 2.55 -7.18 -12.89
C THR A 40 2.09 -5.84 -13.47
N SER A 41 1.47 -5.84 -14.66
CA SER A 41 0.96 -4.61 -15.28
C SER A 41 -0.08 -3.91 -14.40
N ARG A 42 -1.02 -4.67 -13.82
CA ARG A 42 -2.04 -4.12 -12.90
C ARG A 42 -1.42 -3.57 -11.63
N TYR A 43 -0.45 -4.30 -11.07
CA TYR A 43 0.31 -3.84 -9.93
C TYR A 43 1.04 -2.52 -10.21
N TYR A 44 1.71 -2.40 -11.36
CA TYR A 44 2.47 -1.20 -11.73
C TYR A 44 1.57 0.02 -11.94
N ARG A 45 0.33 -0.15 -12.41
CA ARG A 45 -0.64 0.96 -12.55
C ARG A 45 -1.10 1.54 -11.21
N ASP A 46 -1.11 0.72 -10.15
CA ASP A 46 -1.47 1.13 -8.79
C ASP A 46 -0.24 1.55 -7.95
N ASN A 47 0.94 1.62 -8.58
CA ASN A 47 2.17 1.93 -7.87
C ASN A 47 2.35 3.45 -7.72
N ASP A 48 1.89 3.97 -6.60
CA ASP A 48 1.94 5.39 -6.22
C ASP A 48 2.61 5.56 -4.84
N ARG A 49 3.37 6.65 -4.72
CA ARG A 49 4.19 6.96 -3.55
C ARG A 49 3.91 8.36 -3.01
N PRO A 50 4.18 8.61 -1.73
CA PRO A 50 4.33 9.96 -1.22
C PRO A 50 5.25 10.79 -2.11
N GLU A 51 4.78 11.97 -2.52
CA GLU A 51 5.69 13.00 -3.00
C GLU A 51 6.61 13.38 -1.83
N LEU A 52 7.91 13.42 -2.08
CA LEU A 52 8.88 13.97 -1.15
C LEU A 52 9.38 15.31 -1.70
N ASP A 53 9.56 16.29 -0.82
CA ASP A 53 10.21 17.54 -1.17
C ASP A 53 11.74 17.38 -1.24
N GLU A 54 12.44 18.45 -1.63
CA GLU A 54 13.91 18.50 -1.75
C GLU A 54 14.65 18.24 -0.42
N HIS A 55 13.92 18.24 0.70
CA HIS A 55 14.43 17.98 2.04
C HIS A 55 14.02 16.61 2.58
N GLY A 56 13.37 15.77 1.77
CA GLY A 56 12.91 14.44 2.16
C GLY A 56 11.65 14.43 3.04
N ASN A 57 10.97 15.57 3.21
CA ASN A 57 9.69 15.61 3.93
C ASN A 57 8.54 15.26 2.99
N TRP A 58 7.44 14.77 3.57
CA TRP A 58 6.26 14.40 2.80
C TRP A 58 5.54 15.65 2.26
N GLY A 59 5.25 15.63 0.97
CA GLY A 59 4.44 16.64 0.31
C GLY A 59 2.97 16.50 0.69
N PHE A 60 2.38 17.56 1.24
CA PHE A 60 0.95 17.64 1.50
C PHE A 60 0.31 18.66 0.57
N TYR A 61 -0.98 18.48 0.26
CA TYR A 61 -1.74 19.54 -0.39
C TYR A 61 -1.85 20.74 0.56
N ALA A 62 -1.31 21.89 0.15
CA ALA A 62 -1.34 23.13 0.94
C ALA A 62 -2.72 23.80 0.94
N GLU A 63 -3.47 23.66 -0.16
CA GLU A 63 -4.76 24.33 -0.38
C GLU A 63 -5.76 23.41 -1.09
N GLY A 64 -7.06 23.77 -1.00
CA GLY A 64 -8.17 23.04 -1.64
C GLY A 64 -8.82 21.97 -0.75
N LYS A 65 -9.73 21.19 -1.34
CA LYS A 65 -10.51 20.14 -0.65
C LYS A 65 -9.66 19.00 -0.09
N GLU A 66 -8.41 18.89 -0.54
CA GLU A 66 -7.47 17.85 -0.14
C GLU A 66 -6.40 18.36 0.82
N LYS A 67 -6.54 19.59 1.33
CA LYS A 67 -5.62 20.18 2.29
C LYS A 67 -5.32 19.23 3.44
N GLY A 68 -4.04 19.01 3.70
CA GLY A 68 -3.56 18.08 4.74
C GLY A 68 -3.59 16.60 4.35
N LYS A 69 -4.02 16.25 3.14
CA LYS A 69 -3.74 14.93 2.56
C LYS A 69 -2.35 14.90 1.95
N LEU A 70 -1.76 13.71 1.98
CA LEU A 70 -0.49 13.42 1.34
C LEU A 70 -0.65 13.49 -0.19
N ARG A 71 0.28 14.13 -0.87
CA ARG A 71 0.39 14.08 -2.32
C ARG A 71 0.99 12.75 -2.74
N MET A 72 0.36 12.11 -3.71
CA MET A 72 0.80 10.80 -4.22
C MET A 72 1.25 10.94 -5.68
N VAL A 73 2.47 10.51 -5.98
CA VAL A 73 3.04 10.49 -7.33
C VAL A 73 3.22 9.06 -7.83
N LYS A 74 3.10 8.84 -9.14
CA LYS A 74 3.35 7.50 -9.71
C LYS A 74 4.82 7.15 -9.58
N SER A 75 5.11 5.97 -9.04
CA SER A 75 6.46 5.48 -8.90
C SER A 75 6.73 4.39 -9.93
N LYS A 76 7.87 4.50 -10.62
CA LYS A 76 8.32 3.50 -11.58
C LYS A 76 8.97 2.36 -10.81
N VAL A 77 8.56 1.13 -11.09
CA VAL A 77 9.06 -0.06 -10.37
C VAL A 77 10.57 -0.25 -10.53
N ARG A 78 11.15 0.21 -11.64
CA ARG A 78 12.61 0.18 -11.86
C ARG A 78 13.37 1.08 -10.87
N ASP A 79 12.74 2.16 -10.41
CA ASP A 79 13.37 3.10 -9.49
C ASP A 79 13.50 2.46 -8.09
N ARG A 80 12.92 1.28 -7.84
CA ARG A 80 13.09 0.49 -6.60
C ARG A 80 14.44 -0.21 -6.46
N GLN A 81 15.14 -0.41 -7.57
CA GLN A 81 16.46 -1.01 -7.52
C GLN A 81 17.54 -0.01 -7.14
N THR A 82 17.21 1.29 -7.07
CA THR A 82 18.13 2.33 -6.61
C THR A 82 18.03 2.47 -5.09
N GLU A 83 19.10 2.91 -4.46
CA GLU A 83 19.16 3.13 -3.01
C GLU A 83 18.09 4.14 -2.58
N GLU A 84 17.86 5.21 -3.36
CA GLU A 84 16.82 6.20 -3.07
C GLU A 84 15.42 5.58 -3.15
N GLY A 85 15.17 4.65 -4.07
CA GLY A 85 13.89 3.95 -4.14
C GLY A 85 13.65 2.98 -2.97
N GLN A 86 14.72 2.46 -2.38
CA GLN A 86 14.68 1.57 -1.22
C GLN A 86 14.53 2.36 0.09
N GLU A 87 15.21 3.50 0.21
CA GLU A 87 15.09 4.41 1.37
C GLU A 87 13.70 5.01 1.52
N ILE A 88 12.99 5.22 0.41
CA ILE A 88 11.62 5.78 0.39
C ILE A 88 10.56 4.70 0.73
N ASP A 89 10.98 3.53 1.22
CA ASP A 89 10.17 2.36 1.57
C ASP A 89 9.05 2.07 0.55
N PHE A 90 9.49 1.85 -0.70
CA PHE A 90 8.60 1.87 -1.84
C PHE A 90 8.40 0.48 -2.47
N PRO A 91 7.42 -0.31 -1.98
CA PRO A 91 6.01 0.09 -1.97
C PRO A 91 5.28 -0.19 -0.65
N TYR A 92 4.34 0.69 -0.29
CA TYR A 92 3.39 0.40 0.78
C TYR A 92 2.77 -0.98 0.62
N THR A 93 2.88 -1.75 1.70
CA THR A 93 2.17 -3.00 1.87
C THR A 93 0.66 -2.73 1.74
N LEU A 94 -0.14 -3.76 1.49
CA LEU A 94 -1.59 -3.60 1.58
C LEU A 94 -1.98 -3.07 2.97
N VAL A 95 -1.29 -3.54 4.01
CA VAL A 95 -1.51 -3.14 5.40
C VAL A 95 -1.28 -1.65 5.62
N ASP A 96 -0.23 -1.08 5.04
CA ASP A 96 0.05 0.36 5.15
C ASP A 96 -0.95 1.19 4.33
N LYS A 97 -1.16 0.80 3.07
CA LYS A 97 -1.92 1.63 2.11
C LYS A 97 -3.42 1.58 2.37
N TRP A 98 -3.94 0.42 2.77
CA TRP A 98 -5.38 0.16 2.88
C TRP A 98 -5.73 -0.66 4.12
N PRO A 99 -5.35 -0.25 5.35
CA PRO A 99 -5.54 -1.04 6.57
C PRO A 99 -7.02 -1.40 6.82
N ARG A 100 -7.96 -0.53 6.45
CA ARG A 100 -9.39 -0.85 6.54
C ARG A 100 -9.78 -2.05 5.66
N ARG A 101 -9.21 -2.15 4.46
CA ARG A 101 -9.52 -3.23 3.51
C ARG A 101 -8.97 -4.58 3.99
N VAL A 102 -7.83 -4.57 4.69
CA VAL A 102 -7.25 -5.76 5.33
C VAL A 102 -8.26 -6.43 6.27
N LEU A 103 -9.03 -5.64 7.02
CA LEU A 103 -10.03 -6.16 7.95
C LEU A 103 -11.28 -6.72 7.24
N GLU A 104 -11.61 -6.20 6.05
CA GLU A 104 -12.80 -6.58 5.28
C GLU A 104 -12.59 -7.85 4.43
N TYR A 105 -11.36 -8.15 4.00
CA TYR A 105 -11.14 -9.23 3.05
C TYR A 105 -11.23 -10.63 3.67
N GLN A 106 -11.89 -11.53 2.93
CA GLN A 106 -12.03 -12.95 3.21
C GLN A 106 -11.56 -13.77 1.99
N TRP A 107 -10.28 -13.65 1.65
CA TRP A 107 -9.68 -14.43 0.56
C TRP A 107 -9.43 -15.90 0.99
N LEU A 108 -9.40 -16.81 0.01
CA LEU A 108 -9.07 -18.23 0.17
C LEU A 108 -7.68 -18.45 0.77
N SER A 109 -6.72 -17.61 0.40
CA SER A 109 -5.46 -17.43 1.13
C SER A 109 -5.68 -16.27 2.10
N PRO A 110 -5.99 -16.54 3.38
CA PRO A 110 -6.42 -15.52 4.30
C PRO A 110 -5.29 -14.53 4.59
N ILE A 111 -5.68 -13.28 4.82
CA ILE A 111 -4.79 -12.32 5.47
C ILE A 111 -4.46 -12.85 6.86
N LEU A 112 -3.17 -12.88 7.19
CA LEU A 112 -2.68 -13.32 8.49
C LEU A 112 -3.24 -12.46 9.62
N GLU A 113 -3.38 -13.04 10.82
CA GLU A 113 -3.89 -12.28 11.96
C GLU A 113 -2.91 -11.17 12.36
N GLU A 114 -1.59 -11.37 12.24
CA GLU A 114 -0.61 -10.32 12.56
C GLU A 114 -0.78 -9.09 11.66
N ASP A 115 -1.14 -9.28 10.38
CA ASP A 115 -1.40 -8.20 9.44
C ASP A 115 -2.72 -7.48 9.75
N ARG A 116 -3.74 -8.22 10.25
CA ARG A 116 -4.99 -7.64 10.73
C ARG A 116 -4.77 -6.83 11.99
N GLU A 117 -3.98 -7.32 12.93
CA GLU A 117 -3.61 -6.60 14.15
C GLU A 117 -2.82 -5.33 13.84
N ARG A 118 -1.85 -5.40 12.93
CA ARG A 118 -1.13 -4.23 12.45
C ARG A 118 -2.06 -3.21 11.79
N ALA A 119 -2.98 -3.66 10.94
CA ALA A 119 -3.99 -2.78 10.35
C ALA A 119 -4.89 -2.11 11.41
N LYS A 120 -5.26 -2.81 12.49
CA LYS A 120 -6.00 -2.23 13.63
C LYS A 120 -5.16 -1.14 14.33
N ARG A 121 -3.87 -1.38 14.57
CA ARG A 121 -2.96 -0.39 15.18
C ARG A 121 -2.79 0.86 14.31
N ILE A 122 -2.64 0.70 12.99
CA ILE A 122 -2.56 1.82 12.05
C ILE A 122 -3.86 2.65 12.10
N LEU A 123 -5.02 1.99 12.10
CA LEU A 123 -6.32 2.68 12.18
C LEU A 123 -6.54 3.40 13.52
N ALA A 124 -6.00 2.87 14.62
CA ALA A 124 -6.00 3.51 15.93
C ALA A 124 -4.98 4.67 16.03
N GLY A 125 -4.00 4.70 15.12
CA GLY A 125 -2.92 5.69 15.13
C GLY A 125 -1.89 5.43 16.22
N ASP A 126 -1.70 4.15 16.57
CA ASP A 126 -0.78 3.68 17.62
C ASP A 126 0.30 2.75 17.04
N ASP A 127 0.37 2.60 15.71
CA ASP A 127 1.41 1.82 15.07
C ASP A 127 2.71 2.64 14.93
N PRO A 128 3.80 2.26 15.61
CA PRO A 128 5.06 3.00 15.57
C PRO A 128 5.80 2.85 14.22
N SER A 129 5.40 1.85 13.42
CA SER A 129 5.93 1.60 12.09
C SER A 129 5.07 2.22 10.99
N ASP A 130 3.99 2.95 11.32
CA ASP A 130 3.13 3.60 10.33
C ASP A 130 3.95 4.65 9.56
N PRO A 131 4.32 4.36 8.30
CA PRO A 131 5.10 5.27 7.48
C PRO A 131 4.24 6.44 6.96
N MET A 132 2.97 6.53 7.35
CA MET A 132 2.10 7.68 7.15
C MET A 132 1.89 8.47 8.45
N GLY A 133 2.49 8.00 9.57
CA GLY A 133 2.57 8.68 10.85
C GLY A 133 1.28 9.39 11.25
N SER A 134 0.21 8.66 11.53
CA SER A 134 -1.11 9.16 11.97
C SER A 134 -1.27 10.70 11.92
N PRO A 135 -1.51 11.29 10.73
CA PRO A 135 -1.73 12.73 10.58
C PRO A 135 -3.05 13.14 11.25
N ARG A 136 -3.88 12.16 11.64
CA ARG A 136 -5.17 12.36 12.31
C ARG A 136 -5.03 12.92 13.73
N LYS A 137 -3.92 12.67 14.45
CA LYS A 137 -3.67 13.27 15.78
C LYS A 137 -3.02 14.67 15.69
N ARG A 138 -2.21 14.97 14.66
CA ARG A 138 -1.52 16.28 14.56
C ARG A 138 -2.43 17.44 14.16
N ALA A 139 -3.57 17.17 13.52
CA ALA A 139 -4.60 18.17 13.25
C ALA A 139 -5.46 18.51 14.48
N SER A 140 -5.52 17.62 15.49
CA SER A 140 -6.30 17.84 16.72
C SER A 140 -5.53 18.66 17.76
N ASN A 141 -4.20 18.52 17.82
CA ASN A 141 -3.38 19.17 18.87
C ASN A 141 -2.76 20.52 18.47
N ARG A 142 -3.21 21.12 17.36
CA ARG A 142 -2.73 22.45 16.92
C ARG A 142 -3.86 23.48 16.77
N CYS A 143 -5.05 23.19 17.32
CA CYS A 143 -6.14 24.15 17.48
C CYS A 143 -6.31 24.64 18.93
N GLU A 144 -5.44 24.22 19.85
CA GLU A 144 -5.34 24.83 21.18
C GLU A 144 -3.96 25.47 21.30
N LEU A 145 -3.84 26.71 20.81
CA LEU A 145 -2.96 27.79 21.30
C LEU A 145 -3.33 29.08 20.56
#